data_AF-A0A7S3S0B9-F1
#
_entry.id   AF-A0A7S3S0B9-F1
#
_cell.length_a   1.000
_cell.length_b   1.000
_cell.length_c   1.000
_cell.angle_alpha   90.00
_cell.angle_beta   90.00
_cell.angle_gamma   90.00
#
_symmetry.space_group_name_H-M   'P 1'
#
loop_
_entity.id
_entity.type
_entity.pdbx_description
1 polymer ?
#
loop_
_entity_poly.entity_id
_entity_poly.type
_entity_poly.pdbx_seq_one_letter_code
_entity_poly.pdbx_strand_id
1 'polypeptide(L)'
;TDGFALGITLLVALTGRGALGLLNECYDALEEPDTAEGIAAADAGWSAAQAEELTRLVVGLALVRKKKRMPLAEALPRLEALVEAAGEVEETAGAEERLCDLCYDAPRSVRFACGHALYCETCAPRVLERDTKCPACRQPALPIAATE
;
A
#
# COMPACT_ATOMS: atom_id res chain seq x y z
N THR A 1 17.86 8.46 -8.20
CA THR A 1 17.28 9.74 -8.64
C THR A 1 16.02 9.94 -7.84
N ASP A 2 15.64 11.18 -7.57
CA ASP A 2 14.49 11.46 -6.70
C ASP A 2 13.20 10.86 -7.27
N GLY A 3 13.05 10.85 -8.61
CA GLY A 3 11.94 10.14 -9.27
C GLY A 3 11.90 8.64 -8.95
N PHE A 4 13.03 7.94 -8.88
CA PHE A 4 13.04 6.52 -8.50
C PHE A 4 12.56 6.33 -7.06
N ALA A 5 13.08 7.16 -6.13
CA ALA A 5 12.68 7.09 -4.74
C ALA A 5 11.17 7.37 -4.58
N LEU A 6 10.64 8.39 -5.28
CA LEU A 6 9.21 8.67 -5.30
C LEU A 6 8.41 7.48 -5.85
N GLY A 7 8.87 6.85 -6.93
CA GLY A 7 8.22 5.65 -7.47
C GLY A 7 8.13 4.51 -6.43
N ILE A 8 9.18 4.29 -5.63
CA ILE A 8 9.14 3.33 -4.52
C ILE A 8 8.17 3.78 -3.43
N THR A 9 8.18 5.07 -3.07
CA THR A 9 7.25 5.62 -2.06
C THR A 9 5.79 5.45 -2.48
N LEU A 10 5.46 5.70 -3.75
CA LEU A 10 4.11 5.48 -4.28
C LEU A 10 3.73 3.99 -4.24
N LEU A 11 4.65 3.09 -4.54
CA LEU A 11 4.42 1.65 -4.45
C LEU A 11 4.17 1.19 -3.00
N VAL A 12 4.91 1.73 -2.03
CA VAL A 12 4.68 1.51 -0.60
C VAL A 12 3.30 2.01 -0.18
N ALA A 13 2.91 3.21 -0.60
CA ALA A 13 1.59 3.77 -0.27
C ALA A 13 0.44 2.96 -0.90
N LEU A 14 0.60 2.54 -2.15
CA LEU A 14 -0.40 1.73 -2.86
C LEU A 14 -0.58 0.37 -2.19
N THR A 15 0.52 -0.31 -1.83
CA THR A 15 0.50 -1.71 -1.37
C THR A 15 0.44 -1.88 0.14
N GLY A 16 0.73 -0.83 0.92
CA GLY A 16 0.87 -0.90 2.37
C GLY A 16 2.07 -1.74 2.86
N ARG A 17 2.96 -2.19 1.96
CA ARG A 17 4.09 -3.07 2.26
C ARG A 17 5.40 -2.29 2.43
N GLY A 18 6.38 -2.90 3.10
CA GLY A 18 7.71 -2.32 3.30
C GLY A 18 8.49 -2.18 1.99
N ALA A 19 9.38 -1.18 1.89
CA ALA A 19 10.07 -0.85 0.63
C ALA A 19 11.10 -1.89 0.15
N LEU A 20 11.67 -2.68 1.06
CA LEU A 20 12.77 -3.61 0.74
C LEU A 20 12.26 -4.77 -0.11
N GLY A 21 12.81 -4.93 -1.32
CA GLY A 21 12.42 -6.01 -2.25
C GLY A 21 11.08 -5.78 -2.97
N LEU A 22 10.26 -4.82 -2.52
CA LEU A 22 8.89 -4.62 -2.98
C LEU A 22 8.73 -4.45 -4.49
N LEU A 23 9.61 -3.67 -5.12
CA LEU A 23 9.56 -3.46 -6.57
C LEU A 23 9.72 -4.78 -7.35
N ASN A 24 10.55 -5.69 -6.84
CA ASN A 24 10.76 -7.00 -7.45
C ASN A 24 9.59 -7.94 -7.18
N GLU A 25 9.03 -7.90 -5.96
CA GLU A 25 7.83 -8.69 -5.61
C GLU A 25 6.60 -8.30 -6.43
N CYS A 26 6.49 -7.02 -6.81
CA CYS A 26 5.38 -6.52 -7.62
C CYS A 26 5.66 -6.52 -9.12
N TYR A 27 6.82 -7.00 -9.56
CA TYR A 27 7.30 -6.80 -10.93
C TYR A 27 6.27 -7.24 -11.98
N ASP A 28 5.79 -8.48 -11.87
CA ASP A 28 4.83 -9.06 -12.82
C ASP A 28 3.53 -8.25 -12.87
N ALA A 29 3.01 -7.84 -11.70
CA ALA A 29 1.80 -7.04 -11.61
C ALA A 29 1.97 -5.60 -12.14
N LEU A 30 3.19 -5.05 -12.06
CA LEU A 30 3.49 -3.73 -12.61
C LEU A 30 3.69 -3.77 -14.13
N GLU A 31 4.09 -4.92 -14.70
CA GLU A 31 4.16 -5.10 -16.15
C GLU A 31 2.78 -5.36 -16.79
N GLU A 32 1.81 -5.87 -16.02
CA GLU A 32 0.45 -6.18 -16.45
C GLU A 32 -0.57 -5.21 -15.83
N PRO A 33 -0.96 -4.10 -16.51
CA PRO A 33 -1.75 -3.02 -15.94
C PRO A 33 -3.11 -3.44 -15.38
N ASP A 34 -3.71 -4.50 -15.95
CA ASP A 34 -5.01 -5.04 -15.55
C ASP A 34 -4.98 -5.72 -14.16
N THR A 35 -3.80 -5.85 -13.54
CA THR A 35 -3.62 -6.44 -12.21
C THR A 35 -3.35 -5.40 -11.11
N ALA A 36 -3.40 -4.10 -11.44
CA ALA A 36 -3.10 -2.99 -10.52
C ALA A 36 -3.94 -3.00 -9.24
N GLU A 37 -5.22 -3.38 -9.31
CA GLU A 37 -6.08 -3.55 -8.12
C GLU A 37 -5.57 -4.67 -7.20
N GLY A 38 -4.97 -5.72 -7.77
CA GLY A 38 -4.51 -6.88 -7.03
C GLY A 38 -3.32 -6.62 -6.10
N ILE A 39 -2.55 -5.55 -6.35
CA ILE A 39 -1.44 -5.13 -5.49
C ILE A 39 -1.82 -4.03 -4.50
N ALA A 40 -2.97 -3.37 -4.69
CA ALA A 40 -3.44 -2.32 -3.81
C ALA A 40 -3.79 -2.89 -2.43
N ALA A 41 -3.43 -2.18 -1.36
CA ALA A 41 -3.84 -2.53 -0.01
C ALA A 41 -5.37 -2.48 0.10
N ALA A 42 -5.99 -3.64 0.35
CA ALA A 42 -7.45 -3.77 0.40
C ALA A 42 -8.10 -2.89 1.49
N ASP A 43 -7.36 -2.58 2.55
CA ASP A 43 -7.80 -1.70 3.64
C ASP A 43 -7.49 -0.22 3.39
N ALA A 44 -6.83 0.16 2.30
CA ALA A 44 -6.51 1.57 2.04
C ALA A 44 -7.66 2.34 1.37
N GLY A 45 -8.66 1.65 0.82
CA GLY A 45 -9.82 2.30 0.21
C GLY A 45 -9.53 2.98 -1.13
N TRP A 46 -8.47 2.57 -1.82
CA TRP A 46 -8.17 3.05 -3.18
C TRP A 46 -9.32 2.71 -4.14
N SER A 47 -9.75 3.69 -4.93
CA SER A 47 -10.57 3.41 -6.11
C SER A 47 -9.72 2.75 -7.21
N ALA A 48 -10.37 2.00 -8.10
CA ALA A 48 -9.73 1.39 -9.28
C ALA A 48 -8.87 2.40 -10.07
N ALA A 49 -9.45 3.58 -10.35
CA ALA A 49 -8.78 4.64 -11.09
C ALA A 49 -7.52 5.18 -10.38
N GLN A 50 -7.57 5.30 -9.05
CA GLN A 50 -6.40 5.71 -8.26
C GLN A 50 -5.30 4.64 -8.30
N ALA A 51 -5.67 3.37 -8.11
CA ALA A 51 -4.72 2.26 -8.14
C ALA A 51 -4.02 2.13 -9.50
N GLU A 52 -4.79 2.24 -10.60
CA GLU A 52 -4.26 2.22 -11.97
C GLU A 52 -3.30 3.38 -12.25
N GLU A 53 -3.67 4.61 -11.86
CA GLU A 53 -2.85 5.79 -12.10
C GLU A 53 -1.56 5.77 -11.27
N LEU A 54 -1.65 5.39 -9.99
CA LEU A 54 -0.48 5.19 -9.14
C LEU A 54 0.45 4.12 -9.72
N THR A 55 -0.10 3.01 -10.23
CA THR A 55 0.68 1.96 -10.90
C THR A 55 1.42 2.50 -12.12
N ARG A 56 0.75 3.28 -12.98
CA ARG A 56 1.38 3.92 -14.15
C ARG A 56 2.52 4.86 -13.74
N LEU A 57 2.34 5.62 -12.66
CA LEU A 57 3.39 6.48 -12.11
C LEU A 57 4.58 5.67 -11.57
N VAL A 58 4.33 4.60 -10.80
CA VAL A 58 5.38 3.68 -10.31
C VAL A 58 6.19 3.11 -11.46
N VAL A 59 5.53 2.60 -12.50
CA VAL A 59 6.19 2.04 -13.69
C VAL A 59 7.08 3.08 -14.36
N GLY A 60 6.55 4.27 -14.63
CA GLY A 60 7.28 5.37 -15.28
C GLY A 60 8.46 5.87 -14.45
N LEU A 61 8.33 5.91 -13.13
CA LEU A 61 9.32 6.46 -12.21
C LEU A 61 10.42 5.45 -11.80
N ALA A 62 10.07 4.17 -11.63
CA ALA A 62 10.93 3.18 -11.00
C ALA A 62 11.30 1.99 -11.89
N LEU A 63 10.34 1.44 -12.64
CA LEU A 63 10.49 0.17 -13.35
C LEU A 63 11.26 0.30 -14.66
N VAL A 64 11.00 1.35 -15.43
CA VAL A 64 11.67 1.54 -16.72
C VAL A 64 13.17 1.84 -16.57
N ARG A 65 13.93 1.55 -17.63
CA ARG A 65 15.38 1.82 -17.68
C ARG A 65 15.67 3.26 -17.27
N LYS A 66 16.73 3.48 -16.48
CA LYS A 66 17.08 4.80 -15.92
C LYS A 66 16.99 5.98 -16.90
N LYS A 67 17.42 5.80 -18.15
CA LYS A 67 17.39 6.84 -19.21
C LYS A 67 15.99 7.15 -19.78
N LYS A 68 15.03 6.25 -19.57
CA LYS A 68 13.64 6.35 -20.04
C LYS A 68 12.64 6.65 -18.92
N ARG A 69 13.11 6.83 -17.68
CA ARG A 69 12.24 7.14 -16.54
C ARG A 69 11.57 8.49 -16.75
N MET A 70 10.30 8.54 -16.37
CA MET A 70 9.51 9.75 -16.32
C MET A 70 10.24 10.80 -15.47
N PRO A 71 10.44 12.03 -15.99
CA PRO A 71 10.92 13.14 -15.20
C PRO A 71 9.93 13.47 -14.09
N LEU A 72 10.43 13.89 -12.93
CA LEU A 72 9.56 14.25 -11.80
C LEU A 72 8.57 15.37 -12.18
N ALA A 73 9.00 16.33 -13.00
CA ALA A 73 8.16 17.41 -13.50
C ALA A 73 6.95 16.94 -14.34
N GLU A 74 7.01 15.73 -14.92
CA GLU A 74 5.89 15.13 -15.63
C GLU A 74 4.97 14.33 -14.69
N ALA A 75 5.53 13.76 -13.61
CA ALA A 75 4.77 12.98 -12.63
C ALA A 75 3.92 13.86 -11.70
N LEU A 76 4.43 15.03 -11.31
CA LEU A 76 3.78 15.90 -10.31
C LEU A 76 2.36 16.35 -10.72
N PRO A 77 2.11 16.86 -11.94
CA PRO A 77 0.76 17.27 -12.33
C PRO A 77 -0.26 16.12 -12.33
N ARG A 78 0.20 14.89 -12.57
CA ARG A 78 -0.65 13.68 -12.52
C ARG A 78 -1.02 13.31 -11.08
N LEU A 79 -0.08 13.46 -10.14
CA LEU A 79 -0.36 13.29 -8.71
C LEU A 79 -1.31 14.36 -8.20
N GLU A 80 -1.12 15.62 -8.60
CA GLU A 80 -2.03 16.72 -8.26
C GLU A 80 -3.45 16.42 -8.78
N ALA A 81 -3.60 15.98 -10.03
CA ALA A 81 -4.89 15.59 -10.59
C ALA A 81 -5.58 14.45 -9.81
N LEU A 82 -4.81 13.50 -9.27
CA LEU A 82 -5.36 12.45 -8.40
C LEU A 82 -5.89 13.00 -7.07
N VAL A 83 -5.20 13.98 -6.49
CA VAL A 83 -5.64 14.65 -5.26
C VAL A 83 -6.92 15.44 -5.51
N GLU A 84 -6.96 16.23 -6.59
CA GLU A 84 -8.16 16.99 -6.96
C GLU A 84 -9.37 16.08 -7.25
N ALA A 85 -9.13 14.94 -7.91
CA ALA A 85 -10.19 13.96 -8.19
C ALA A 85 -10.68 13.22 -6.94
N ALA A 86 -9.85 13.10 -5.90
CA ALA A 86 -10.27 12.56 -4.61
C ALA A 86 -11.21 13.51 -3.84
N GLY A 87 -11.30 14.78 -4.26
CA GLY A 87 -12.08 15.83 -3.62
C GLY A 87 -11.49 16.28 -2.28
N GLU A 88 -12.04 17.37 -1.72
CA GLU A 88 -11.85 17.67 -0.30
C GLU A 88 -12.47 16.52 0.49
N VAL A 89 -11.63 15.57 0.91
CA VAL A 89 -11.96 14.73 2.07
C VAL A 89 -12.07 15.69 3.24
N GLU A 90 -13.29 16.19 3.49
CA GLU A 90 -13.66 16.47 4.86
C GLU A 90 -13.23 15.24 5.67
N GLU A 91 -12.63 15.47 6.83
CA GLU A 91 -12.30 14.49 7.84
C GLU A 91 -13.61 13.90 8.43
N THR A 92 -14.50 13.40 7.56
CA THR A 92 -15.86 12.94 7.83
C THR A 92 -16.21 11.72 6.97
N ALA A 93 -15.23 11.07 6.34
CA ALA A 93 -15.38 9.65 6.01
C ALA A 93 -15.27 8.87 7.32
N GLY A 94 -16.43 8.57 7.92
CA GLY A 94 -16.58 7.84 9.15
C GLY A 94 -15.53 6.74 9.29
N ALA A 95 -14.60 6.99 10.21
CA ALA A 95 -14.27 6.00 11.19
C ALA A 95 -15.58 5.48 11.83
N GLU A 96 -16.31 4.61 11.12
CA GLU A 96 -16.47 3.28 11.69
C GLU A 96 -15.02 2.83 11.92
N GLU A 97 -14.49 3.23 13.09
CA GLU A 97 -13.10 3.04 13.48
C GLU A 97 -12.83 1.59 13.13
N ARG A 98 -11.96 1.29 12.15
CA ARG A 98 -11.86 -0.09 11.64
C ARG A 98 -11.44 -0.93 12.82
N LEU A 99 -12.40 -1.57 13.49
CA LEU A 99 -12.19 -2.17 14.79
C LEU A 99 -11.46 -3.47 14.58
N CYS A 100 -10.68 -3.84 15.58
CA CYS A 100 -10.03 -5.12 15.65
C CYS A 100 -11.03 -6.25 15.38
N ASP A 101 -10.74 -7.11 14.40
CA ASP A 101 -11.63 -8.22 14.01
C ASP A 101 -11.76 -9.31 15.07
N LEU A 102 -11.03 -9.18 16.20
CA LEU A 102 -11.09 -10.09 17.33
C LEU A 102 -11.89 -9.52 18.51
N CYS A 103 -11.65 -8.28 18.91
CA CYS A 103 -12.32 -7.69 20.09
C CYS A 103 -13.47 -6.76 19.74
N TYR A 104 -13.55 -6.24 18.51
CA TYR A 104 -14.56 -5.28 18.06
C TYR A 104 -14.70 -4.07 18.99
N ASP A 105 -13.59 -3.64 19.61
CA ASP A 105 -13.59 -2.59 20.66
C ASP A 105 -12.45 -1.59 20.45
N ALA A 106 -11.24 -2.07 20.15
CA ALA A 106 -10.09 -1.22 19.87
C ALA A 106 -9.88 -1.05 18.36
N PRO A 107 -9.33 0.09 17.90
CA PRO A 107 -8.95 0.29 16.50
C PRO A 107 -7.90 -0.74 16.06
N ARG A 108 -7.90 -1.09 14.77
CA ARG A 108 -6.82 -1.84 14.14
C ARG A 108 -5.56 -0.99 14.15
N SER A 109 -4.58 -1.38 14.96
CA SER A 109 -3.31 -0.65 15.12
C SER A 109 -2.09 -1.44 14.63
N VAL A 110 -2.22 -2.74 14.37
CA VAL A 110 -1.12 -3.59 13.90
C VAL A 110 -1.27 -3.87 12.41
N ARG A 111 -0.27 -3.47 11.64
CA ARG A 111 -0.11 -3.83 10.22
C ARG A 111 0.89 -4.97 10.07
N PHE A 112 0.48 -6.03 9.40
CA PHE A 112 1.35 -7.17 9.08
C PHE A 112 2.31 -6.84 7.94
N ALA A 113 3.41 -7.60 7.77
CA ALA A 113 4.36 -7.39 6.66
C ALA A 113 3.70 -7.42 5.27
N CYS A 114 2.61 -8.18 5.13
CA CYS A 114 1.81 -8.23 3.91
C CYS A 114 0.94 -6.99 3.66
N GLY A 115 0.98 -5.97 4.52
CA GLY A 115 0.25 -4.70 4.39
C GLY A 115 -1.13 -4.66 5.05
N HIS A 116 -1.73 -5.82 5.36
CA HIS A 116 -3.05 -5.89 5.98
C HIS A 116 -3.01 -5.46 7.46
N ALA A 117 -3.94 -4.59 7.87
CA ALA A 117 -4.24 -4.30 9.26
C ALA A 117 -5.59 -4.91 9.66
N LEU A 118 -5.58 -5.86 10.61
CA LEU A 118 -6.77 -6.64 11.02
C LEU A 118 -7.04 -6.58 12.53
N TYR A 119 -6.01 -6.34 13.34
CA TYR A 119 -6.09 -6.47 14.80
C TYR A 119 -5.48 -5.26 15.51
N CYS A 120 -5.94 -5.03 16.73
CA CYS A 120 -5.27 -4.13 17.68
C CYS A 120 -4.00 -4.80 18.25
N GLU A 121 -3.14 -3.98 18.86
CA GLU A 121 -1.88 -4.39 19.50
C GLU A 121 -2.05 -5.47 20.58
N THR A 122 -3.17 -5.48 21.30
CA THR A 122 -3.46 -6.50 22.32
C THR A 122 -3.88 -7.85 21.71
N CYS A 123 -4.55 -7.82 20.57
CA CYS A 123 -5.12 -9.02 19.94
C CYS A 123 -4.16 -9.68 18.96
N ALA A 124 -3.32 -8.91 18.26
CA ALA A 124 -2.41 -9.43 17.24
C ALA A 124 -1.48 -10.55 17.78
N PRO A 125 -0.82 -10.43 18.94
CA PRO A 125 0.05 -11.50 19.46
C PRO A 125 -0.69 -12.82 19.67
N ARG A 126 -1.93 -12.78 20.18
CA ARG A 126 -2.76 -13.97 20.45
C ARG A 126 -3.12 -14.73 19.16
N VAL A 127 -3.28 -13.99 18.06
CA VAL A 127 -3.50 -14.58 16.73
C VAL A 127 -2.20 -15.18 16.19
N LEU A 128 -1.09 -14.45 16.31
CA LEU A 128 0.23 -14.86 15.80
C LEU A 128 0.84 -16.04 16.56
N GLU A 129 0.49 -16.25 17.83
CA GLU A 129 0.84 -17.45 18.60
C GLU A 129 0.27 -18.74 17.99
N ARG A 130 -0.85 -18.66 17.26
CA ARG A 130 -1.51 -19.82 16.65
C ARG A 130 -1.01 -20.11 15.24
N ASP A 131 -0.86 -19.06 14.44
CA ASP A 131 -0.35 -19.14 13.08
C ASP A 131 0.38 -17.83 12.75
N THR A 132 1.59 -17.94 12.21
CA THR A 132 2.42 -16.77 11.83
C THR A 132 2.03 -16.19 10.48
N LYS A 133 0.90 -16.62 9.91
CA LYS A 133 0.35 -16.14 8.64
C LYS A 133 -0.82 -15.16 8.82
N CYS A 134 -0.95 -14.25 7.87
CA CYS A 134 -2.04 -13.29 7.82
C CYS A 134 -3.36 -14.02 7.53
N PRO A 135 -4.42 -13.85 8.35
CA PRO A 135 -5.71 -14.48 8.09
C PRO A 135 -6.40 -14.04 6.78
N ALA A 136 -6.08 -12.84 6.28
CA ALA A 136 -6.65 -12.33 5.03
C ALA A 136 -6.00 -12.94 3.78
N CYS A 137 -4.66 -12.99 3.72
CA CYS A 137 -3.94 -13.35 2.49
C CYS A 137 -2.96 -14.53 2.63
N ARG A 138 -2.83 -15.11 3.83
CA ARG A 138 -1.96 -16.25 4.18
C ARG A 138 -0.45 -16.03 4.00
N GLN A 139 -0.03 -14.83 3.65
CA GLN A 139 1.39 -14.43 3.64
C GLN A 139 1.92 -14.32 5.07
N PRO A 140 3.25 -14.39 5.29
CA PRO A 140 3.84 -14.16 6.60
C PRO A 140 3.33 -12.85 7.24
N ALA A 141 2.82 -12.95 8.47
CA ALA A 141 2.21 -11.82 9.19
C ALA A 141 3.18 -11.09 10.13
N LEU A 142 4.38 -11.63 10.31
CA LEU A 142 5.40 -11.02 11.17
C LEU A 142 5.51 -9.51 10.85
N PRO A 143 5.49 -8.63 11.87
CA PRO A 143 5.54 -7.21 11.64
C PRO A 143 6.81 -6.83 10.85
N ILE A 144 6.71 -5.81 10.00
CA ILE A 144 7.90 -5.18 9.42
C ILE A 144 8.72 -4.74 10.63
N ALA A 145 9.89 -5.36 10.84
CA ALA A 145 10.74 -4.97 11.96
C ALA A 145 10.97 -3.46 11.86
N ALA A 146 10.52 -2.72 12.87
CA ALA A 146 10.86 -1.33 13.00
C ALA A 146 12.38 -1.29 13.17
N THR A 147 13.09 -0.92 12.11
CA THR A 147 14.50 -0.59 12.22
C THR A 147 14.56 0.70 13.03
N GLU A 148 15.04 0.59 14.28
CA GLU A 148 15.43 1.72 15.13
C GLU A 148 16.48 2.61 14.44
#